data_AF-A0A955J3R0-F1
#
_entry.id   AF-A0A955J3R0-F1
#
_cell.length_a   1.000
_cell.length_b   1.000
_cell.length_c   1.000
_cell.angle_alpha   90.00
_cell.angle_beta   90.00
_cell.angle_gamma   90.00
#
_symmetry.space_group_name_H-M   'P 1'
#
loop_
_entity.id
_entity.type
_entity.pdbx_description
1 polymer ?
#
loop_
_entity_poly.entity_id
_entity_poly.type
_entity_poly.pdbx_seq_one_letter_code
_entity_poly.pdbx_strand_id
1 'polypeptide(L)'
;MPNLQLLQWASSIVGTIFAFMFGAVAGSFINVLVYRLPRGLNVVTPPSACPHCSTRLTWRENLPIIGWLRLRGRCRFCRAPISPEYPIVETIVALLFAVLYALWFFNDRALESVGVSLDAWRPAWTVLGSGRMLPSLIAVLSLVGTLVAITIIDARTFMIPMALPWFASVVGLLVHPLHAWWVERQTRNMPFAFPEWEWVIPAIPVARPEVSAAVLGGVAGLGIALLALRLGLLRRSFADYEAWEAEHGAAQAAADATAAAAPTEPDASEGATPGMRALLLRTFFFTGPAVALLGLGYAYGLTTNQDPLPFTVGGMVIGLLIGTLLRRLVVDGDDHSAEPIWVQYPYARREMGIELLFLAPCVVLGVLGWWLASDGGALRGVFTDLSLPVRVLGGVLAGYLVGGGLIWGVRIFGTLAFGKEAMGLGDVHLLAAVGAVLGWISPLLAFFAALFLGIGWAMLSVFSTRLFKREGTALPFGPHLAAAALLTLYLRPGFEWALSHLFAGPVSLP
;
A
#
# COMPACT_ATOMS: atom_id res chain seq x y z
N MET A 1 9.96 13.26 -42.17
CA MET A 1 8.95 14.30 -42.47
C MET A 1 8.74 15.15 -41.22
N PRO A 2 9.26 16.40 -41.17
CA PRO A 2 9.21 17.27 -39.98
C PRO A 2 7.78 17.48 -39.43
N ASN A 3 6.79 17.57 -40.32
CA ASN A 3 5.39 17.77 -39.95
C ASN A 3 4.78 16.62 -39.14
N LEU A 4 5.21 15.37 -39.39
CA LEU A 4 4.72 14.20 -38.65
C LEU A 4 5.25 14.19 -37.21
N GLN A 5 6.52 14.58 -37.03
CA GLN A 5 7.10 14.72 -35.69
C GLN A 5 6.35 15.80 -34.91
N LEU A 6 6.13 16.99 -35.50
CA LEU A 6 5.39 18.06 -34.85
C LEU A 6 4.00 17.63 -34.38
N LEU A 7 3.25 16.88 -35.20
CA LEU A 7 1.94 16.34 -34.84
C LEU A 7 2.01 15.34 -33.68
N GLN A 8 3.00 14.46 -33.66
CA GLN A 8 3.20 13.51 -32.56
C GLN A 8 3.54 14.21 -31.24
N TRP A 9 4.40 15.24 -31.30
CA TRP A 9 4.72 16.09 -30.15
C TRP A 9 3.49 16.83 -29.64
N ALA A 10 2.73 17.48 -30.54
CA ALA A 10 1.50 18.16 -30.18
C ALA A 10 0.51 17.20 -29.51
N SER A 11 0.32 15.98 -30.04
CA SER A 11 -0.56 14.98 -29.44
C SER A 11 -0.11 14.52 -28.04
N SER A 12 1.21 14.37 -27.83
CA SER A 12 1.80 13.97 -26.55
C SER A 12 1.60 15.06 -25.49
N ILE A 13 1.85 16.32 -25.87
CA ILE A 13 1.68 17.50 -25.01
C ILE A 13 0.20 17.68 -24.65
N VAL A 14 -0.69 17.63 -25.64
CA VAL A 14 -2.14 17.75 -25.42
C VAL A 14 -2.64 16.66 -24.48
N GLY A 15 -2.22 15.41 -24.70
CA GLY A 15 -2.59 14.30 -23.82
C GLY A 15 -2.06 14.46 -22.39
N THR A 16 -0.83 14.97 -22.23
CA THR A 16 -0.24 15.24 -20.90
C THR A 16 -0.98 16.36 -20.17
N ILE A 17 -1.34 17.44 -20.87
CA ILE A 17 -2.15 18.54 -20.31
C ILE A 17 -3.54 18.03 -19.91
N PHE A 18 -4.16 17.20 -20.75
CA PHE A 18 -5.45 16.59 -20.43
C PHE A 18 -5.36 15.70 -19.19
N ALA A 19 -4.33 14.85 -19.09
CA ALA A 19 -4.08 14.01 -17.92
C ALA A 19 -3.86 14.85 -16.66
N PHE A 20 -3.14 15.98 -16.76
CA PHE A 20 -2.96 16.93 -15.67
C PHE A 20 -4.31 17.52 -15.21
N MET A 21 -5.12 18.02 -16.14
CA MET A 21 -6.43 18.61 -15.84
C MET A 21 -7.37 17.57 -15.21
N PHE A 22 -7.40 16.35 -15.76
CA PHE A 22 -8.19 15.26 -15.22
C PHE A 22 -7.73 14.86 -13.83
N GLY A 23 -6.42 14.78 -13.60
CA GLY A 23 -5.85 14.53 -12.27
C GLY A 23 -6.17 15.64 -11.26
N ALA A 24 -6.23 16.91 -11.67
CA ALA A 24 -6.65 18.00 -10.80
C ALA A 24 -8.14 17.85 -10.38
N VAL A 25 -9.01 17.45 -11.31
CA VAL A 25 -10.42 17.14 -11.01
C VAL A 25 -10.53 15.94 -10.07
N ALA A 26 -9.78 14.87 -10.34
CA ALA A 26 -9.73 13.69 -9.47
C ALA A 26 -9.20 14.04 -8.06
N GLY A 27 -8.16 14.86 -7.96
CA GLY A 27 -7.63 15.35 -6.67
C GLY A 27 -8.65 16.19 -5.89
N SER A 28 -9.46 16.99 -6.58
CA SER A 28 -10.54 17.76 -5.96
C SER A 28 -11.63 16.83 -5.39
N PHE A 29 -11.96 15.76 -6.12
CA PHE A 29 -12.84 14.70 -5.62
C PHE A 29 -12.23 13.93 -4.44
N ILE A 30 -10.93 13.64 -4.47
CA ILE A 30 -10.22 12.98 -3.36
C ILE A 30 -10.32 13.81 -2.07
N ASN A 31 -10.23 15.14 -2.14
CA ASN A 31 -10.47 15.99 -0.96
C ASN A 31 -11.87 15.78 -0.35
N VAL A 32 -12.88 15.54 -1.18
CA VAL A 32 -14.24 15.20 -0.72
C VAL A 32 -14.24 13.83 -0.02
N LEU A 33 -13.58 12.83 -0.59
CA LEU A 33 -13.46 11.49 0.00
C LEU A 33 -12.74 11.52 1.35
N VAL A 34 -11.62 12.23 1.43
CA VAL A 34 -10.81 12.41 2.66
C VAL A 34 -11.64 12.99 3.79
N TYR A 35 -12.50 13.97 3.49
CA TYR A 35 -13.35 14.60 4.50
C TYR A 35 -14.54 13.72 4.90
N ARG A 36 -15.24 13.12 3.92
CA ARG A 36 -16.56 12.51 4.10
C ARG A 36 -16.53 11.03 4.48
N LEU A 37 -15.67 10.22 3.85
CA LEU A 37 -15.67 8.77 4.06
C LEU A 37 -15.40 8.37 5.52
N PRO A 38 -14.38 8.91 6.21
CA PRO A 38 -14.11 8.52 7.60
C PRO A 38 -15.23 8.94 8.57
N ARG A 39 -16.08 9.89 8.17
CA ARG A 39 -17.20 10.41 8.96
C ARG A 39 -18.54 9.75 8.59
N GLY A 40 -18.55 8.78 7.69
CA GLY A 40 -19.78 8.15 7.19
C GLY A 40 -20.72 9.11 6.46
N LEU A 41 -20.22 10.25 5.98
CA LEU A 41 -21.02 11.25 5.27
C LEU A 41 -21.23 10.87 3.81
N ASN A 42 -22.38 11.25 3.24
CA ASN A 42 -22.68 11.00 1.84
C ASN A 42 -21.72 11.76 0.91
N VAL A 43 -21.10 11.05 -0.03
CA VAL A 43 -20.07 11.60 -0.93
C VAL A 43 -20.66 12.55 -1.97
N VAL A 44 -21.91 12.33 -2.40
CA VAL A 44 -22.55 13.07 -3.50
C VAL A 44 -23.31 14.30 -2.99
N THR A 45 -23.96 14.20 -1.82
CA THR A 45 -24.83 15.25 -1.28
C THR A 45 -24.51 15.53 0.19
N PRO A 46 -24.53 16.79 0.68
CA PRO A 46 -24.80 18.07 -0.02
C PRO A 46 -23.59 18.57 -0.87
N PRO A 47 -23.75 19.63 -1.70
CA PRO A 47 -22.64 20.23 -2.44
C PRO A 47 -21.61 20.92 -1.52
N SER A 48 -20.41 21.19 -2.04
CA SER A 48 -19.34 21.88 -1.32
C SER A 48 -19.76 23.27 -0.84
N ALA A 49 -19.51 23.56 0.43
CA ALA A 49 -19.84 24.82 1.09
C ALA A 49 -18.70 25.25 2.03
N CYS A 50 -18.65 26.54 2.35
CA CYS A 50 -17.72 27.05 3.35
C CYS A 50 -18.06 26.50 4.74
N PRO A 51 -17.09 25.94 5.49
CA PRO A 51 -17.37 25.37 6.82
C PRO A 51 -17.73 26.43 7.88
N HIS A 52 -17.36 27.70 7.66
CA HIS A 52 -17.63 28.78 8.61
C HIS A 52 -18.98 29.47 8.40
N CYS A 53 -19.29 29.83 7.15
CA CYS A 53 -20.52 30.59 6.85
C CYS A 53 -21.58 29.76 6.12
N SER A 54 -21.32 28.48 5.88
CA SER A 54 -22.21 27.55 5.17
C SER A 54 -22.66 28.00 3.77
N THR A 55 -22.03 29.05 3.22
CA THR A 55 -22.34 29.52 1.88
C THR A 55 -21.85 28.52 0.85
N ARG A 56 -22.74 28.15 -0.08
CA ARG A 56 -22.44 27.23 -1.18
C ARG A 56 -21.39 27.83 -2.11
N LEU A 57 -20.41 27.02 -2.50
CA LEU A 57 -19.39 27.42 -3.46
C LEU A 57 -19.97 27.41 -4.88
N THR A 58 -19.66 28.43 -5.65
CA THR A 58 -19.98 28.50 -7.08
C THR A 58 -19.02 27.63 -7.88
N TRP A 59 -19.39 27.23 -9.10
CA TRP A 59 -18.54 26.37 -9.95
C TRP A 59 -17.15 26.95 -10.22
N ARG A 60 -17.01 28.29 -10.26
CA ARG A 60 -15.71 28.98 -10.45
C ARG A 60 -14.80 28.89 -9.24
N GLU A 61 -15.39 28.86 -8.05
CA GLU A 61 -14.69 28.72 -6.77
C GLU A 61 -14.30 27.26 -6.53
N ASN A 62 -15.04 26.32 -7.15
CA ASN A 62 -14.80 24.89 -7.10
C ASN A 62 -13.90 24.38 -8.26
N LEU A 63 -13.30 25.27 -9.05
CA LEU A 63 -12.35 24.88 -10.10
C LEU A 63 -11.01 24.47 -9.45
N PRO A 64 -10.50 23.25 -9.66
CA PRO A 64 -9.29 22.77 -8.99
C PRO A 64 -8.11 23.70 -9.21
N ILE A 65 -7.32 23.96 -8.16
CA ILE A 65 -6.14 24.81 -8.08
C ILE A 65 -6.47 26.31 -8.30
N ILE A 66 -7.11 26.62 -9.42
CA ILE A 66 -7.43 27.97 -9.89
C ILE A 66 -8.43 28.67 -8.97
N GLY A 67 -9.44 27.96 -8.45
CA GLY A 67 -10.45 28.50 -7.55
C GLY A 67 -9.83 29.05 -6.27
N TRP A 68 -8.96 28.25 -5.64
CA TRP A 68 -8.23 28.66 -4.43
C TRP A 68 -7.27 29.84 -4.70
N LEU A 69 -6.53 29.81 -5.82
CA LEU A 69 -5.62 30.89 -6.22
C LEU A 69 -6.35 32.21 -6.45
N ARG A 70 -7.50 32.19 -7.13
CA ARG A 70 -8.33 33.38 -7.36
C ARG A 70 -8.90 33.97 -6.08
N LEU A 71 -9.27 33.11 -5.14
CA LEU A 71 -9.76 33.50 -3.82
C LEU A 71 -8.63 33.92 -2.85
N ARG A 72 -7.36 33.75 -3.24
CA ARG A 72 -6.17 33.97 -2.40
C ARG A 72 -6.27 33.24 -1.06
N GLY A 73 -6.80 32.01 -1.10
CA GLY A 73 -6.97 31.16 0.08
C GLY A 73 -7.94 31.68 1.13
N ARG A 74 -8.92 32.54 0.78
CA ARG A 74 -9.93 33.04 1.73
C ARG A 74 -11.34 32.98 1.14
N CYS A 75 -12.32 32.65 1.97
CA CYS A 75 -13.73 32.65 1.55
C CYS A 75 -14.16 34.04 1.03
N ARG A 76 -14.93 34.09 -0.06
CA ARG A 76 -15.44 35.35 -0.63
C ARG A 76 -16.31 36.16 0.34
N PHE A 77 -17.10 35.48 1.18
CA PHE A 77 -18.08 36.12 2.06
C PHE A 77 -17.51 36.38 3.46
N CYS A 78 -17.16 35.32 4.20
CA CYS A 78 -16.70 35.46 5.58
C CYS A 78 -15.20 35.72 5.74
N ARG A 79 -14.42 35.71 4.64
CA ARG A 79 -12.95 35.88 4.64
C ARG A 79 -12.15 34.88 5.47
N ALA A 80 -12.80 33.84 6.02
CA ALA A 80 -12.12 32.77 6.73
C ALA A 80 -11.08 32.08 5.81
N PRO A 81 -9.92 31.67 6.35
CA PRO A 81 -8.88 31.01 5.58
C PRO A 81 -9.35 29.64 5.07
N ILE A 82 -8.99 29.30 3.85
CA ILE A 82 -9.20 27.99 3.23
C ILE A 82 -7.87 27.25 3.25
N SER A 83 -7.85 26.04 3.80
CA SER A 83 -6.63 25.23 3.93
C SER A 83 -5.87 25.11 2.59
N PRO A 84 -4.53 25.27 2.57
CA PRO A 84 -3.72 25.05 1.37
C PRO A 84 -3.63 23.56 0.98
N GLU A 85 -4.08 22.66 1.84
CA GLU A 85 -4.13 21.23 1.54
C GLU A 85 -4.94 20.93 0.26
N TYR A 86 -6.07 21.61 0.06
CA TYR A 86 -6.93 21.37 -1.10
C TYR A 86 -6.18 21.53 -2.43
N PRO A 87 -5.58 22.70 -2.75
CA PRO A 87 -4.80 22.86 -3.97
C PRO A 87 -3.53 22.02 -4.01
N ILE A 88 -2.94 21.66 -2.86
CA ILE A 88 -1.78 20.76 -2.81
C ILE A 88 -2.16 19.36 -3.28
N VAL A 89 -3.22 18.77 -2.72
CA VAL A 89 -3.71 17.44 -3.13
C VAL A 89 -4.13 17.43 -4.60
N GLU A 90 -4.84 18.47 -5.04
CA GLU A 90 -5.20 18.65 -6.46
C GLU A 90 -3.97 18.68 -7.37
N THR A 91 -2.92 19.41 -6.98
CA THR A 91 -1.69 19.52 -7.75
C THR A 91 -0.90 18.20 -7.74
N ILE A 92 -0.80 17.51 -6.60
CA ILE A 92 -0.09 16.22 -6.50
C ILE A 92 -0.74 15.19 -7.43
N VAL A 93 -2.07 15.05 -7.38
CA VAL A 93 -2.77 14.07 -8.23
C VAL A 93 -2.69 14.47 -9.70
N ALA A 94 -2.79 15.76 -10.02
CA ALA A 94 -2.58 16.28 -11.38
C ALA A 94 -1.19 15.91 -11.93
N LEU A 95 -0.14 16.10 -11.12
CA LEU A 95 1.23 15.77 -11.51
C LEU A 95 1.43 14.25 -11.63
N LEU A 96 0.93 13.46 -10.69
CA LEU A 96 1.02 11.99 -10.77
C LEU A 96 0.38 11.47 -12.06
N PHE A 97 -0.81 11.97 -12.42
CA PHE A 97 -1.51 11.54 -13.63
C PHE A 97 -0.78 12.00 -14.90
N ALA A 98 -0.30 13.25 -14.93
CA ALA A 98 0.44 13.80 -16.06
C ALA A 98 1.78 13.07 -16.28
N VAL A 99 2.54 12.82 -15.21
CA VAL A 99 3.81 12.08 -15.27
C VAL A 99 3.57 10.67 -15.75
N LEU A 100 2.55 9.96 -15.23
CA LEU A 100 2.27 8.60 -15.69
C LEU A 100 1.92 8.56 -17.18
N TYR A 101 1.05 9.47 -17.63
CA TYR A 101 0.72 9.60 -19.06
C TYR A 101 1.97 9.88 -19.90
N ALA A 102 2.83 10.80 -19.43
CA ALA A 102 4.03 11.17 -20.15
C ALA A 102 5.02 9.99 -20.24
N LEU A 103 5.25 9.28 -19.14
CA LEU A 103 6.12 8.09 -19.12
C LEU A 103 5.65 7.02 -20.11
N TRP A 104 4.34 6.85 -20.29
CA TRP A 104 3.80 5.80 -21.15
C TRP A 104 3.65 6.20 -22.62
N PHE A 105 3.32 7.45 -22.91
CA PHE A 105 2.87 7.87 -24.24
C PHE A 105 3.60 9.09 -24.82
N PHE A 106 4.44 9.77 -24.05
CA PHE A 106 5.15 10.93 -24.56
C PHE A 106 6.18 10.52 -25.60
N ASN A 107 6.16 11.14 -26.78
CA ASN A 107 7.14 10.87 -27.83
C ASN A 107 8.51 11.49 -27.47
N ASP A 108 9.49 10.65 -27.21
CA ASP A 108 10.84 10.99 -26.76
C ASP A 108 11.89 10.99 -27.87
N ARG A 109 11.51 10.82 -29.15
CA ARG A 109 12.49 10.76 -30.27
C ARG A 109 13.44 11.96 -30.36
N ALA A 110 13.03 13.15 -29.89
CA ALA A 110 13.95 14.29 -29.80
C ALA A 110 14.76 14.30 -28.50
N LEU A 111 14.24 13.73 -27.41
CA LEU A 111 14.95 13.54 -26.15
C LEU A 111 16.04 12.45 -26.27
N GLU A 112 15.84 11.45 -27.13
CA GLU A 112 16.86 10.44 -27.48
C GLU A 112 18.15 11.10 -27.99
N SER A 113 18.03 12.20 -28.75
CA SER A 113 19.20 12.95 -29.25
C SER A 113 20.05 13.61 -28.15
N VAL A 114 19.49 13.75 -26.95
CA VAL A 114 20.18 14.25 -25.74
C VAL A 114 20.45 13.10 -24.75
N GLY A 115 20.28 11.85 -25.18
CA GLY A 115 20.56 10.65 -24.39
C GLY A 115 19.46 10.26 -23.38
N VAL A 116 18.26 10.83 -23.49
CA VAL A 116 17.12 10.48 -22.61
C VAL A 116 16.14 9.60 -23.38
N SER A 117 16.00 8.34 -22.98
CA SER A 117 14.97 7.41 -23.47
C SER A 117 13.97 7.09 -22.36
N LEU A 118 12.69 7.10 -22.71
CA LEU A 118 11.56 6.71 -21.86
C LEU A 118 11.14 5.25 -22.08
N ASP A 119 11.83 4.51 -22.96
CA ASP A 119 11.42 3.15 -23.36
C ASP A 119 11.36 2.19 -22.17
N ALA A 120 12.23 2.35 -21.18
CA ALA A 120 12.20 1.54 -19.96
C ALA A 120 10.90 1.72 -19.15
N TRP A 121 10.23 2.86 -19.27
CA TRP A 121 8.95 3.14 -18.60
C TRP A 121 7.73 2.83 -19.48
N ARG A 122 7.92 2.39 -20.72
CA ARG A 122 6.81 2.07 -21.63
C ARG A 122 6.39 0.61 -21.45
N PRO A 123 5.16 0.37 -20.97
CA PRO A 123 4.58 -0.97 -21.05
C PRO A 123 4.46 -1.37 -22.51
N ALA A 124 4.79 -2.60 -22.90
CA ALA A 124 4.88 -2.91 -24.33
C ALA A 124 3.52 -2.92 -25.06
N TRP A 125 2.40 -3.02 -24.34
CA TRP A 125 1.07 -2.71 -24.87
C TRP A 125 0.89 -1.24 -25.33
N THR A 126 1.73 -0.28 -24.90
CA THR A 126 1.64 1.12 -25.38
C THR A 126 1.99 1.26 -26.85
N VAL A 127 2.59 0.24 -27.45
CA VAL A 127 2.76 0.10 -28.91
C VAL A 127 1.42 0.21 -29.65
N LEU A 128 0.29 -0.12 -29.00
CA LEU A 128 -1.06 0.04 -29.56
C LEU A 128 -1.53 1.49 -29.65
N GLY A 129 -0.79 2.44 -29.05
CA GLY A 129 -1.10 3.86 -28.99
C GLY A 129 -2.01 4.26 -27.82
N SER A 130 -1.96 5.55 -27.45
CA SER A 130 -2.67 6.10 -26.28
C SER A 130 -4.19 5.96 -26.35
N GLY A 131 -4.78 6.07 -27.55
CA GLY A 131 -6.23 5.93 -27.74
C GLY A 131 -6.73 4.52 -27.45
N ARG A 132 -5.96 3.49 -27.83
CA ARG A 132 -6.34 2.09 -27.57
C ARG A 132 -6.11 1.71 -26.12
N MET A 133 -5.05 2.24 -25.52
CA MET A 133 -4.64 1.92 -24.15
C MET A 133 -5.39 2.69 -23.06
N LEU A 134 -6.30 3.59 -23.45
CA LEU A 134 -7.05 4.43 -22.52
C LEU A 134 -7.79 3.63 -21.43
N PRO A 135 -8.43 2.46 -21.68
CA PRO A 135 -9.08 1.69 -20.62
C PRO A 135 -8.10 1.23 -19.53
N SER A 136 -6.96 0.63 -19.90
CA SER A 136 -5.94 0.22 -18.91
C SER A 136 -5.34 1.42 -18.18
N LEU A 137 -5.10 2.54 -18.89
CA LEU A 137 -4.64 3.77 -18.25
C LEU A 137 -5.66 4.24 -17.19
N ILE A 138 -6.95 4.23 -17.49
CA ILE A 138 -8.00 4.59 -16.52
C ILE A 138 -7.98 3.67 -15.30
N ALA A 139 -7.73 2.37 -15.48
CA ALA A 139 -7.61 1.44 -14.35
C ALA A 139 -6.44 1.80 -13.43
N VAL A 140 -5.27 2.07 -14.00
CA VAL A 140 -4.08 2.46 -13.23
C VAL A 140 -4.24 3.84 -12.59
N LEU A 141 -4.79 4.82 -13.30
CA LEU A 141 -5.08 6.15 -12.73
C LEU A 141 -6.10 6.06 -11.59
N SER A 142 -7.09 5.17 -11.69
CA SER A 142 -8.04 4.89 -10.60
C SER A 142 -7.34 4.32 -9.37
N LEU A 143 -6.39 3.39 -9.55
CA LEU A 143 -5.55 2.90 -8.46
C LEU A 143 -4.71 4.04 -7.85
N VAL A 144 -4.01 4.83 -8.67
CA VAL A 144 -3.17 5.94 -8.19
C VAL A 144 -3.98 6.92 -7.34
N GLY A 145 -5.15 7.34 -7.82
CA GLY A 145 -6.04 8.21 -7.05
C GLY A 145 -6.53 7.58 -5.74
N THR A 146 -6.84 6.28 -5.78
CA THR A 146 -7.24 5.51 -4.59
C THR A 146 -6.11 5.43 -3.56
N LEU A 147 -4.87 5.17 -3.99
CA LEU A 147 -3.69 5.11 -3.11
C LEU A 147 -3.42 6.47 -2.46
N VAL A 148 -3.55 7.57 -3.20
CA VAL A 148 -3.44 8.92 -2.62
C VAL A 148 -4.54 9.18 -1.58
N ALA A 149 -5.79 8.83 -1.89
CA ALA A 149 -6.89 8.97 -0.94
C ALA A 149 -6.67 8.15 0.35
N ILE A 150 -6.26 6.89 0.21
CA ILE A 150 -5.95 6.01 1.35
C ILE A 150 -4.80 6.59 2.17
N THR A 151 -3.72 7.04 1.52
CA THR A 151 -2.56 7.64 2.21
C THR A 151 -2.97 8.81 3.10
N ILE A 152 -3.79 9.71 2.58
CA ILE A 152 -4.22 10.91 3.34
C ILE A 152 -5.19 10.53 4.46
N ILE A 153 -6.15 9.63 4.20
CA ILE A 153 -7.12 9.20 5.20
C ILE A 153 -6.42 8.43 6.33
N ASP A 154 -5.57 7.47 5.99
CA ASP A 154 -4.92 6.62 6.98
C ASP A 154 -3.91 7.41 7.81
N ALA A 155 -3.14 8.32 7.19
CA ALA A 155 -2.24 9.22 7.92
C ALA A 155 -2.95 10.15 8.92
N ARG A 156 -4.27 10.34 8.80
CA ARG A 156 -5.08 11.19 9.68
C ARG A 156 -5.90 10.41 10.69
N THR A 157 -6.40 9.26 10.29
CA THR A 157 -7.44 8.53 11.01
C THR A 157 -7.02 7.15 11.45
N PHE A 158 -5.84 6.65 11.02
CA PHE A 158 -5.37 5.29 11.28
C PHE A 158 -6.37 4.22 10.82
N MET A 159 -7.17 4.55 9.81
CA MET A 159 -8.21 3.69 9.26
C MET A 159 -8.17 3.77 7.74
N ILE A 160 -8.37 2.63 7.09
CA ILE A 160 -8.50 2.53 5.63
C ILE A 160 -9.98 2.21 5.32
N PRO A 161 -10.76 3.16 4.76
CA PRO A 161 -12.14 2.89 4.39
C PRO A 161 -12.21 1.82 3.30
N MET A 162 -12.87 0.71 3.61
CA MET A 162 -12.96 -0.46 2.72
C MET A 162 -13.50 -0.16 1.32
N ALA A 163 -14.32 0.88 1.17
CA ALA A 163 -14.83 1.32 -0.13
C ALA A 163 -13.72 1.68 -1.13
N LEU A 164 -12.57 2.17 -0.66
CA LEU A 164 -11.46 2.61 -1.52
C LEU A 164 -10.72 1.42 -2.15
N PRO A 165 -10.16 0.45 -1.38
CA PRO A 165 -9.57 -0.74 -1.98
C PRO A 165 -10.54 -1.55 -2.85
N TRP A 166 -11.82 -1.65 -2.44
CA TRP A 166 -12.84 -2.34 -3.24
C TRP A 166 -13.08 -1.66 -4.58
N PHE A 167 -13.16 -0.33 -4.61
CA PHE A 167 -13.29 0.42 -5.86
C PHE A 167 -12.15 0.09 -6.82
N ALA A 168 -10.89 0.20 -6.38
CA ALA A 168 -9.73 -0.12 -7.23
C ALA A 168 -9.72 -1.60 -7.66
N SER A 169 -10.06 -2.53 -6.77
CA SER A 169 -10.15 -3.97 -7.09
C SER A 169 -11.20 -4.26 -8.16
N VAL A 170 -12.40 -3.67 -8.04
CA VAL A 170 -13.49 -3.83 -9.01
C VAL A 170 -13.11 -3.20 -10.35
N VAL A 171 -12.47 -2.04 -10.34
CA VAL A 171 -11.96 -1.40 -11.56
C VAL A 171 -10.96 -2.32 -12.26
N GLY A 172 -9.98 -2.89 -11.55
CA GLY A 172 -9.04 -3.85 -12.12
C GLY A 172 -9.74 -5.10 -12.70
N LEU A 173 -10.66 -5.68 -11.93
CA LEU A 173 -11.41 -6.90 -12.28
C LEU A 173 -12.28 -6.73 -13.53
N LEU A 174 -12.86 -5.55 -13.74
CA LEU A 174 -13.73 -5.29 -14.88
C LEU A 174 -12.97 -4.73 -16.07
N VAL A 175 -12.12 -3.71 -15.85
CA VAL A 175 -11.52 -2.94 -16.94
C VAL A 175 -10.47 -3.74 -17.69
N HIS A 176 -9.59 -4.48 -17.00
CA HIS A 176 -8.53 -5.22 -17.69
C HIS A 176 -9.07 -6.34 -18.61
N PRO A 177 -9.98 -7.23 -18.17
CA PRO A 177 -10.52 -8.27 -19.05
C PRO A 177 -11.37 -7.71 -20.19
N LEU A 178 -12.17 -6.66 -19.94
CA LEU A 178 -12.94 -6.00 -21.00
C LEU A 178 -12.04 -5.34 -22.03
N HIS A 179 -10.96 -4.69 -21.58
CA HIS A 179 -9.98 -4.11 -22.48
C HIS A 179 -9.27 -5.18 -23.30
N ALA A 180 -8.85 -6.28 -22.67
CA ALA A 180 -8.27 -7.44 -23.33
C ALA A 180 -9.18 -8.03 -24.41
N TRP A 181 -10.48 -8.15 -24.13
CA TRP A 181 -11.49 -8.61 -25.08
C TRP A 181 -11.66 -7.65 -26.26
N TRP A 182 -11.66 -6.35 -25.98
CA TRP A 182 -11.75 -5.33 -27.01
C TRP A 182 -10.53 -5.35 -27.93
N VAL A 183 -9.33 -5.48 -27.36
CA VAL A 183 -8.09 -5.62 -28.14
C VAL A 183 -8.14 -6.90 -28.99
N GLU A 184 -8.43 -8.06 -28.39
CA GLU A 184 -8.50 -9.36 -29.09
C GLU A 184 -9.44 -9.31 -30.30
N ARG A 185 -10.60 -8.65 -30.18
CA ARG A 185 -11.55 -8.48 -31.30
C ARG A 185 -11.01 -7.60 -32.42
N GLN A 186 -10.26 -6.56 -32.09
CA GLN A 186 -9.71 -5.64 -33.08
C GLN A 186 -8.47 -6.19 -33.76
N THR A 187 -7.69 -7.02 -33.05
CA THR A 187 -6.41 -7.57 -33.51
C THR A 187 -6.53 -8.99 -34.05
N ARG A 188 -7.73 -9.51 -34.34
CA ARG A 188 -7.99 -10.87 -34.88
C ARG A 188 -7.12 -11.30 -36.09
N ASN A 189 -6.38 -10.38 -36.72
CA ASN A 189 -5.43 -10.61 -37.83
C ASN A 189 -3.98 -10.18 -37.54
N MET A 190 -3.61 -9.80 -36.31
CA MET A 190 -2.23 -9.43 -35.97
C MET A 190 -1.60 -10.54 -35.12
N PRO A 191 -0.53 -11.21 -35.59
CA PRO A 191 0.21 -12.17 -34.80
C PRO A 191 1.11 -11.41 -33.82
N PHE A 192 0.52 -10.80 -32.78
CA PHE A 192 1.32 -10.34 -31.66
C PHE A 192 1.49 -11.50 -30.69
N ALA A 193 2.54 -12.29 -30.92
CA ALA A 193 3.24 -12.93 -29.83
C ALA A 193 3.89 -11.80 -29.03
N PHE A 194 3.14 -11.17 -28.13
CA PHE A 194 3.76 -10.31 -27.12
C PHE A 194 4.71 -11.23 -26.34
N PRO A 195 6.03 -10.98 -26.39
CA PRO A 195 6.98 -11.71 -25.59
C PRO A 195 6.51 -11.64 -24.15
N GLU A 196 6.73 -12.72 -23.42
CA GLU A 196 6.19 -12.90 -22.09
C GLU A 196 6.41 -11.64 -21.22
N TRP A 197 5.39 -11.25 -20.48
CA TRP A 197 5.43 -10.31 -19.35
C TRP A 197 5.39 -8.78 -19.69
N GLU A 198 4.21 -8.15 -19.60
CA GLU A 198 4.03 -6.71 -19.90
C GLU A 198 2.98 -6.00 -18.99
N TRP A 199 3.41 -5.74 -17.77
CA TRP A 199 2.89 -5.10 -16.55
C TRP A 199 1.68 -4.16 -16.48
N VAL A 200 1.13 -3.66 -17.58
CA VAL A 200 -0.05 -2.76 -17.51
C VAL A 200 -1.36 -3.50 -17.67
N ILE A 201 -1.32 -4.66 -18.30
CA ILE A 201 -2.43 -5.59 -18.23
C ILE A 201 -1.91 -6.74 -17.38
N PRO A 202 -2.51 -7.01 -16.20
CA PRO A 202 -2.11 -8.14 -15.39
C PRO A 202 -2.38 -9.40 -16.20
N ALA A 203 -1.34 -9.91 -16.84
CA ALA A 203 -1.35 -11.18 -17.54
C ALA A 203 -0.72 -12.19 -16.60
N ILE A 204 -1.39 -13.33 -16.37
CA ILE A 204 -0.68 -14.48 -15.83
C ILE A 204 0.45 -14.81 -16.83
N PRO A 205 1.62 -15.27 -16.38
CA PRO A 205 2.49 -16.09 -17.22
C PRO A 205 1.74 -17.37 -17.65
N VAL A 206 0.90 -17.28 -18.68
CA VAL A 206 0.16 -18.42 -19.27
C VAL A 206 1.07 -19.26 -20.17
N ALA A 207 2.37 -19.32 -19.87
CA ALA A 207 3.18 -20.46 -20.29
C ALA A 207 2.96 -21.66 -19.36
N ARG A 208 2.32 -21.47 -18.19
CA ARG A 208 2.17 -22.50 -17.14
C ARG A 208 0.71 -22.75 -16.76
N PRO A 209 0.04 -23.74 -17.39
CA PRO A 209 -1.32 -24.21 -17.07
C PRO A 209 -1.60 -24.38 -15.57
N GLU A 210 -0.58 -24.78 -14.83
CA GLU A 210 -0.62 -25.04 -13.39
C GLU A 210 -0.97 -23.79 -12.59
N VAL A 211 -0.43 -22.64 -12.98
CA VAL A 211 -0.64 -21.36 -12.27
C VAL A 211 -2.08 -20.89 -12.47
N SER A 212 -2.60 -20.98 -13.69
CA SER A 212 -3.99 -20.62 -13.99
C SER A 212 -4.98 -21.50 -13.22
N ALA A 213 -4.73 -22.80 -13.17
CA ALA A 213 -5.55 -23.73 -12.40
C ALA A 213 -5.49 -23.45 -10.90
N ALA A 214 -4.31 -23.11 -10.37
CA ALA A 214 -4.14 -22.75 -8.97
C ALA A 214 -4.95 -21.49 -8.58
N VAL A 215 -4.95 -20.47 -9.44
CA VAL A 215 -5.69 -19.23 -9.22
C VAL A 215 -7.20 -19.50 -9.24
N LEU A 216 -7.71 -20.25 -10.22
CA LEU A 216 -9.14 -20.60 -10.26
C LEU A 216 -9.55 -21.44 -9.05
N GLY A 217 -8.72 -22.39 -8.64
CA GLY A 217 -8.90 -23.14 -7.41
C GLY A 217 -8.99 -22.24 -6.18
N GLY A 218 -8.06 -21.29 -6.05
CA GLY A 218 -8.07 -20.29 -4.98
C GLY A 218 -9.32 -19.43 -4.95
N VAL A 219 -9.79 -18.95 -6.11
CA VAL A 219 -11.03 -18.16 -6.23
C VAL A 219 -12.27 -18.99 -5.91
N ALA A 220 -12.32 -20.25 -6.39
CA ALA A 220 -13.41 -21.16 -6.06
C ALA A 220 -13.47 -21.44 -4.55
N GLY A 221 -12.30 -21.62 -3.92
CA GLY A 221 -12.17 -21.74 -2.47
C GLY A 221 -12.65 -20.50 -1.72
N LEU A 222 -12.30 -19.31 -2.21
CA LEU A 222 -12.81 -18.05 -1.64
C LEU A 222 -14.34 -17.98 -1.75
N GLY A 223 -14.90 -18.38 -2.89
CA GLY A 223 -16.35 -18.48 -3.08
C GLY A 223 -17.02 -19.43 -2.08
N ILE A 224 -16.43 -20.59 -1.83
CA ILE A 224 -16.91 -21.56 -0.83
C ILE A 224 -16.82 -20.98 0.59
N ALA A 225 -15.71 -20.32 0.93
CA ALA A 225 -15.52 -19.70 2.23
C ALA A 225 -16.54 -18.57 2.48
N LEU A 226 -16.80 -17.73 1.46
CA LEU A 226 -17.82 -16.69 1.51
C LEU A 226 -19.23 -17.27 1.61
N LEU A 227 -19.52 -18.38 0.92
CA LEU A 227 -20.78 -19.10 1.05
C LEU A 227 -20.94 -19.69 2.45
N ALA A 228 -19.89 -20.27 3.02
CA ALA A 228 -19.91 -20.79 4.38
C ALA A 228 -20.15 -19.68 5.42
N LEU A 229 -19.58 -18.48 5.24
CA LEU A 229 -19.92 -17.30 6.03
C LEU A 229 -21.39 -16.90 5.89
N ARG A 230 -21.91 -16.89 4.66
CA ARG A 230 -23.32 -16.52 4.39
C ARG A 230 -24.32 -17.51 4.97
N LEU A 231 -23.96 -18.79 4.98
CA LEU A 231 -24.77 -19.87 5.57
C LEU A 231 -24.62 -19.97 7.09
N GLY A 232 -23.75 -19.15 7.71
CA GLY A 232 -23.51 -19.19 9.16
C GLY A 232 -22.69 -20.40 9.63
N LEU A 233 -22.07 -21.15 8.70
CA LEU A 233 -21.16 -22.25 9.03
C LEU A 233 -19.82 -21.74 9.58
N LEU A 234 -19.44 -20.52 9.18
CA LEU A 234 -18.28 -19.81 9.69
C LEU A 234 -18.72 -18.51 10.38
N ARG A 235 -18.08 -18.20 11.50
CA ARG A 235 -18.22 -16.91 12.19
C ARG A 235 -17.31 -15.87 11.53
N ARG A 236 -17.70 -14.60 11.53
CA ARG A 236 -16.77 -13.51 11.17
C ARG A 236 -15.69 -13.36 12.25
N SER A 237 -14.45 -13.13 11.81
CA SER A 237 -13.33 -12.74 12.67
C SER A 237 -13.67 -11.41 13.36
N PHE A 238 -13.33 -11.27 14.65
CA PHE A 238 -13.59 -10.09 15.49
C PHE A 238 -15.06 -9.70 15.65
N ALA A 239 -16.01 -10.62 15.43
CA ALA A 239 -17.44 -10.32 15.56
C ALA A 239 -17.87 -9.88 16.97
N ASP A 240 -17.12 -10.26 18.01
CA ASP A 240 -17.35 -9.91 19.41
C ASP A 240 -16.52 -8.70 19.89
N TYR A 241 -15.69 -8.11 19.02
CA TYR A 241 -14.83 -6.99 19.40
C TYR A 241 -15.62 -5.75 19.83
N GLU A 242 -16.65 -5.34 19.08
CA GLU A 242 -17.45 -4.15 19.42
C GLU A 242 -18.14 -4.26 20.78
N ALA A 243 -18.63 -5.46 21.12
CA ALA A 243 -19.24 -5.73 22.42
C ALA A 243 -18.20 -5.65 23.55
N TRP A 244 -17.02 -6.25 23.33
CA TRP A 244 -15.92 -6.19 24.28
C TRP A 244 -15.40 -4.76 24.48
N GLU A 245 -15.27 -3.97 23.41
CA GLU A 245 -14.87 -2.56 23.45
C GLU A 245 -15.90 -1.71 24.19
N ALA A 246 -17.20 -1.95 24.01
CA ALA A 246 -18.24 -1.25 24.77
C ALA A 246 -18.16 -1.54 26.28
N GLU A 247 -17.83 -2.76 26.67
CA GLU A 247 -17.69 -3.17 28.07
C GLU A 247 -16.43 -2.60 28.75
N HIS A 248 -15.30 -2.52 28.02
CA HIS A 248 -14.00 -2.17 28.59
C HIS A 248 -13.57 -0.73 28.27
N GLY A 249 -14.16 -0.09 27.26
CA GLY A 249 -13.84 1.26 26.79
C GLY A 249 -14.21 2.37 27.75
N ALA A 250 -15.33 2.24 28.46
CA ALA A 250 -15.74 3.23 29.45
C ALA A 250 -14.79 3.27 30.66
N ALA A 251 -14.26 2.12 31.08
CA ALA A 251 -13.30 2.02 32.17
C ALA A 251 -11.94 2.63 31.79
N GLN A 252 -11.48 2.43 30.55
CA GLN A 252 -10.24 3.03 30.06
C GLN A 252 -10.38 4.54 29.82
N ALA A 253 -11.49 5.01 29.23
CA ALA A 253 -11.74 6.44 29.08
C ALA A 253 -11.81 7.16 30.43
N ALA A 254 -12.36 6.51 31.46
CA ALA A 254 -12.33 7.02 32.82
C ALA A 254 -10.90 7.03 33.39
N ALA A 255 -10.11 5.96 33.20
CA ALA A 255 -8.72 5.90 33.63
C ALA A 255 -7.84 6.97 32.96
N ASP A 256 -7.97 7.17 31.65
CA ASP A 256 -7.27 8.19 30.87
C ASP A 256 -7.67 9.62 31.30
N ALA A 257 -8.95 9.85 31.56
CA ALA A 257 -9.44 11.13 32.09
C ALA A 257 -8.91 11.41 33.51
N THR A 258 -8.79 10.36 34.34
CA THR A 258 -8.25 10.47 35.70
C THR A 258 -6.73 10.71 35.68
N ALA A 259 -6.01 10.05 34.75
CA ALA A 259 -4.59 10.27 34.51
C ALA A 259 -4.30 11.68 33.96
N ALA A 260 -5.16 12.20 33.08
CA ALA A 260 -5.09 13.57 32.57
C ALA A 260 -5.46 14.63 33.62
N ALA A 261 -6.26 14.27 34.63
CA ALA A 261 -6.69 15.15 35.73
C ALA A 261 -5.77 15.10 36.96
N ALA A 262 -4.81 14.17 37.02
CA ALA A 262 -3.83 14.11 38.10
C ALA A 262 -2.95 15.38 38.10
N PRO A 263 -2.84 16.13 39.21
CA PRO A 263 -2.01 17.31 39.26
C PRO A 263 -0.55 16.91 39.06
N THR A 264 0.09 17.45 38.03
CA THR A 264 1.55 17.40 37.89
C THR A 264 2.15 18.23 39.02
N GLU A 265 2.54 17.59 40.11
CA GLU A 265 3.34 18.24 41.15
C GLU A 265 4.60 18.84 40.51
N PRO A 266 4.93 20.12 40.80
CA PRO A 266 6.19 20.69 40.36
C PRO A 266 7.29 20.04 41.19
N ASP A 267 7.95 19.02 40.63
CA ASP A 267 9.02 18.29 41.29
C ASP A 267 10.23 19.22 41.50
N ALA A 268 10.32 19.76 42.72
CA ALA A 268 11.41 20.57 43.21
C ALA A 268 12.54 19.65 43.71
N SER A 269 13.32 19.10 42.78
CA SER A 269 14.70 18.70 43.06
C SER A 269 15.52 18.68 41.77
N GLU A 270 16.61 19.46 41.72
CA GLU A 270 17.61 19.41 40.66
C GLU A 270 18.36 18.08 40.73
N GLY A 271 17.77 17.07 40.11
CA GLY A 271 18.34 15.78 39.75
C GLY A 271 17.59 15.29 38.52
N ALA A 272 18.26 14.58 37.61
CA ALA A 272 17.70 14.14 36.32
C ALA A 272 16.22 13.73 36.46
N THR A 273 15.33 14.42 35.72
CA THR A 273 13.88 14.25 35.81
C THR A 273 13.50 12.76 35.76
N PRO A 274 12.41 12.33 36.42
CA PRO A 274 11.98 10.92 36.42
C PRO A 274 11.93 10.31 35.01
N GLY A 275 11.48 11.09 34.02
CA GLY A 275 11.48 10.70 32.60
C GLY A 275 12.87 10.55 31.98
N MET A 276 13.86 11.36 32.38
CA MET A 276 15.23 11.25 31.88
C MET A 276 15.95 10.03 32.47
N ARG A 277 15.71 9.69 33.74
CA ARG A 277 16.22 8.44 34.34
C ARG A 277 15.62 7.21 33.65
N ALA A 278 14.32 7.19 33.40
CA ALA A 278 13.65 6.11 32.68
C ALA A 278 14.14 5.98 31.23
N LEU A 279 14.32 7.11 30.52
CA LEU A 279 14.86 7.12 29.16
C LEU A 279 16.30 6.60 29.11
N LEU A 280 17.15 7.02 30.05
CA LEU A 280 18.53 6.55 30.15
C LEU A 280 18.58 5.05 30.45
N LEU A 281 17.73 4.54 31.35
CA LEU A 281 17.62 3.11 31.63
C LEU A 281 17.13 2.32 30.41
N ARG A 282 16.06 2.77 29.74
CA ARG A 282 15.55 2.14 28.51
C ARG A 282 16.61 2.09 27.41
N THR A 283 17.34 3.19 27.23
CA THR A 283 18.41 3.28 26.23
C THR A 283 19.57 2.37 26.61
N PHE A 284 20.01 2.39 27.87
CA PHE A 284 21.12 1.60 28.39
C PHE A 284 20.87 0.09 28.24
N PHE A 285 19.69 -0.40 28.63
CA PHE A 285 19.36 -1.81 28.49
C PHE A 285 19.16 -2.23 27.03
N PHE A 286 18.69 -1.33 26.15
CA PHE A 286 18.53 -1.63 24.72
C PHE A 286 19.86 -1.65 23.95
N THR A 287 20.72 -0.66 24.14
CA THR A 287 21.95 -0.49 23.34
C THR A 287 23.20 -1.09 23.99
N GLY A 288 23.23 -1.20 25.32
CA GLY A 288 24.40 -1.68 26.07
C GLY A 288 24.89 -3.06 25.63
N PRO A 289 24.03 -4.10 25.60
CA PRO A 289 24.44 -5.43 25.18
C PRO A 289 24.82 -5.50 23.70
N ALA A 290 24.18 -4.70 22.83
CA ALA A 290 24.52 -4.59 21.41
C ALA A 290 25.93 -4.03 21.18
N VAL A 291 26.30 -2.96 21.90
CA VAL A 291 27.65 -2.37 21.82
C VAL A 291 28.70 -3.32 22.37
N ALA A 292 28.41 -3.99 23.51
CA ALA A 292 29.33 -4.93 24.13
C ALA A 292 29.62 -6.15 23.22
N LEU A 293 28.58 -6.74 22.65
CA LEU A 293 28.71 -7.94 21.81
C LEU A 293 29.22 -7.63 20.41
N LEU A 294 28.97 -6.42 19.88
CA LEU A 294 29.62 -5.93 18.67
C LEU A 294 31.15 -5.88 18.86
N GLY A 295 31.62 -5.31 19.98
CA GLY A 295 33.05 -5.25 20.31
C GLY A 295 33.68 -6.64 20.48
N LEU A 296 32.98 -7.57 21.13
CA LEU A 296 33.43 -8.96 21.30
C LEU A 296 33.47 -9.72 19.98
N GLY A 297 32.47 -9.53 19.11
CA GLY A 297 32.43 -10.14 17.77
C GLY A 297 33.58 -9.66 16.89
N TYR A 298 33.92 -8.37 16.95
CA TYR A 298 35.08 -7.80 16.26
C TYR A 298 36.40 -8.40 16.75
N ALA A 299 36.60 -8.42 18.07
CA ALA A 299 37.79 -8.98 18.69
C ALA A 299 37.94 -10.48 18.40
N TYR A 300 36.84 -11.23 18.36
CA TYR A 300 36.84 -12.65 18.01
C TYR A 300 37.30 -12.88 16.56
N GLY A 301 36.78 -12.10 15.60
CA GLY A 301 37.22 -12.19 14.20
C GLY A 301 38.72 -11.89 14.04
N LEU A 302 39.21 -10.85 14.72
CA LEU A 302 40.64 -10.52 14.72
C LEU A 302 41.52 -11.61 15.35
N THR A 303 41.09 -12.20 16.47
CA THR A 303 41.88 -13.21 17.19
C THR A 303 41.86 -14.59 16.53
N THR A 304 40.85 -14.89 15.71
CA THR A 304 40.73 -16.15 14.96
C THR A 304 41.21 -16.06 13.51
N ASN A 305 41.70 -14.88 13.07
CA ASN A 305 42.13 -14.61 11.70
C ASN A 305 41.06 -14.95 10.65
N GLN A 306 39.80 -14.72 11.00
CA GLN A 306 38.64 -14.85 10.12
C GLN A 306 38.08 -13.46 9.81
N ASP A 307 37.26 -13.36 8.76
CA ASP A 307 36.60 -12.10 8.43
C ASP A 307 35.78 -11.61 9.64
N PRO A 308 36.08 -10.41 10.19
CA PRO A 308 35.45 -9.96 11.43
C PRO A 308 34.01 -9.49 11.24
N LEU A 309 33.59 -9.23 9.99
CA LEU A 309 32.28 -8.71 9.62
C LEU A 309 31.09 -9.61 10.07
N PRO A 310 31.05 -10.93 9.76
CA PRO A 310 29.97 -11.80 10.21
C PRO A 310 29.86 -11.89 11.73
N PHE A 311 30.99 -11.89 12.45
CA PHE A 311 31.01 -11.98 13.91
C PHE A 311 30.60 -10.65 14.58
N THR A 312 30.97 -9.51 14.00
CA THR A 312 30.50 -8.19 14.47
C THR A 312 29.01 -8.02 14.28
N VAL A 313 28.49 -8.38 13.11
CA VAL A 313 27.06 -8.32 12.81
C VAL A 313 26.28 -9.28 13.71
N GLY A 314 26.78 -10.52 13.86
CA GLY A 314 26.20 -11.51 14.77
C GLY A 314 26.17 -11.04 16.22
N GLY A 315 27.26 -10.47 16.72
CA GLY A 315 27.35 -9.89 18.06
C GLY A 315 26.37 -8.73 18.27
N MET A 316 26.26 -7.81 17.30
CA MET A 316 25.30 -6.71 17.35
C MET A 316 23.84 -7.21 17.40
N VAL A 317 23.49 -8.19 16.56
CA VAL A 317 22.13 -8.76 16.51
C VAL A 317 21.79 -9.48 17.82
N ILE A 318 22.69 -10.32 18.32
CA ILE A 318 22.50 -11.02 19.59
C ILE A 318 22.38 -10.02 20.74
N GLY A 319 23.19 -8.97 20.74
CA GLY A 319 23.11 -7.93 21.77
C GLY A 319 21.84 -7.08 21.68
N LEU A 320 21.29 -6.81 20.50
CA LEU A 320 19.99 -6.17 20.36
C LEU A 320 18.85 -7.07 20.88
N LEU A 321 18.93 -8.38 20.65
CA LEU A 321 17.96 -9.36 21.16
C LEU A 321 18.03 -9.49 22.70
N ILE A 322 19.24 -9.56 23.27
CA ILE A 322 19.43 -9.57 24.71
C ILE A 322 18.99 -8.24 25.32
N GLY A 323 19.30 -7.11 24.69
CA GLY A 323 18.92 -5.79 25.17
C GLY A 323 17.42 -5.55 25.16
N THR A 324 16.71 -6.05 24.14
CA THR A 324 15.23 -6.03 24.11
C THR A 324 14.63 -6.91 25.19
N LEU A 325 15.20 -8.08 25.45
CA LEU A 325 14.77 -8.96 26.55
C LEU A 325 15.01 -8.32 27.93
N LEU A 326 16.21 -7.79 28.18
CA LEU A 326 16.56 -7.14 29.44
C LEU A 326 15.72 -5.90 29.70
N ARG A 327 15.45 -5.09 28.67
CA ARG A 327 14.54 -3.95 28.79
C ARG A 327 13.15 -4.39 29.26
N ARG A 328 12.61 -5.47 28.66
CA ARG A 328 11.30 -6.02 29.04
C ARG A 328 11.29 -6.56 30.47
N LEU A 329 12.38 -7.18 30.91
CA LEU A 329 12.45 -7.77 32.26
C LEU A 329 12.74 -6.76 33.37
N VAL A 330 13.46 -5.67 33.06
CA VAL A 330 14.03 -4.76 34.07
C VAL A 330 13.35 -3.39 34.10
N VAL A 331 12.87 -2.90 32.96
CA VAL A 331 12.41 -1.51 32.82
C VAL A 331 10.91 -1.41 32.55
N ASP A 332 10.39 -2.28 31.68
CA ASP A 332 8.97 -2.30 31.38
C ASP A 332 8.28 -3.24 32.39
N GLY A 333 8.07 -2.76 33.62
CA GLY A 333 7.10 -3.36 34.54
C GLY A 333 5.69 -3.27 33.94
N ASP A 334 4.78 -4.15 34.36
CA ASP A 334 3.39 -4.38 33.86
C ASP A 334 2.45 -3.15 33.87
N ASP A 335 2.87 -2.00 33.34
CA ASP A 335 2.01 -0.86 33.07
C ASP A 335 1.29 -1.09 31.73
N HIS A 336 0.39 -2.08 31.71
CA HIS A 336 -0.52 -2.33 30.59
C HIS A 336 -1.63 -1.27 30.48
N SER A 337 -1.74 -0.35 31.45
CA SER A 337 -2.74 0.71 31.49
C SER A 337 -2.58 1.76 30.39
N ALA A 338 -1.40 1.89 29.80
CA ALA A 338 -1.10 2.92 28.80
C ALA A 338 -1.23 2.45 27.33
N GLU A 339 -1.51 1.17 27.07
CA GLU A 339 -1.71 0.67 25.71
C GLU A 339 -3.13 0.94 25.22
N PRO A 340 -3.33 1.38 23.96
CA PRO A 340 -4.66 1.69 23.46
C PRO A 340 -5.56 0.43 23.41
N ILE A 341 -6.85 0.61 23.72
CA ILE A 341 -7.78 -0.50 24.04
C ILE A 341 -7.86 -1.60 22.98
N TRP A 342 -7.74 -1.28 21.70
CA TRP A 342 -7.75 -2.24 20.61
C TRP A 342 -6.58 -3.24 20.66
N VAL A 343 -5.46 -2.84 21.28
CA VAL A 343 -4.28 -3.70 21.50
C VAL A 343 -4.51 -4.71 22.64
N GLN A 344 -5.43 -4.41 23.55
CA GLN A 344 -5.69 -5.23 24.74
C GLN A 344 -6.67 -6.37 24.51
N TYR A 345 -7.18 -6.55 23.29
CA TYR A 345 -8.15 -7.60 22.98
C TYR A 345 -7.55 -9.01 23.21
N PRO A 346 -8.02 -9.78 24.21
CA PRO A 346 -7.32 -10.97 24.70
C PRO A 346 -7.47 -12.19 23.78
N TYR A 347 -8.40 -12.15 22.83
CA TYR A 347 -8.76 -13.30 22.01
C TYR A 347 -8.16 -13.26 20.60
N ALA A 348 -7.16 -12.41 20.34
CA ALA A 348 -6.58 -12.25 19.00
C ALA A 348 -6.13 -13.58 18.35
N ARG A 349 -5.51 -14.50 19.11
CA ARG A 349 -5.08 -15.82 18.58
C ARG A 349 -6.25 -16.71 18.16
N ARG A 350 -7.39 -16.64 18.86
CA ARG A 350 -8.61 -17.36 18.51
C ARG A 350 -9.14 -16.86 17.17
N GLU A 351 -9.17 -15.54 16.98
CA GLU A 351 -9.62 -14.93 15.74
C GLU A 351 -8.75 -15.33 14.55
N MET A 352 -7.43 -15.46 14.73
CA MET A 352 -6.55 -15.97 13.67
C MET A 352 -6.88 -17.42 13.27
N GLY A 353 -7.34 -18.26 14.20
CA GLY A 353 -7.82 -19.60 13.89
C GLY A 353 -9.05 -19.60 12.99
N ILE A 354 -9.96 -18.62 13.18
CA ILE A 354 -11.13 -18.41 12.32
C ILE A 354 -10.70 -17.92 10.93
N GLU A 355 -9.74 -17.00 10.85
CA GLU A 355 -9.19 -16.53 9.57
C GLU A 355 -8.47 -17.65 8.80
N LEU A 356 -7.71 -18.51 9.48
CA LEU A 356 -7.10 -19.71 8.87
C LEU A 356 -8.15 -20.68 8.33
N LEU A 357 -9.22 -20.92 9.10
CA LEU A 357 -10.33 -21.77 8.65
C LEU A 357 -11.05 -21.16 7.43
N PHE A 358 -11.20 -19.84 7.40
CA PHE A 358 -11.75 -19.12 6.24
C PHE A 358 -10.85 -19.26 5.00
N LEU A 359 -9.53 -19.22 5.15
CA LEU A 359 -8.59 -19.34 4.03
C LEU A 359 -8.31 -20.78 3.58
N ALA A 360 -8.61 -21.77 4.41
CA ALA A 360 -8.31 -23.17 4.12
C ALA A 360 -8.89 -23.66 2.76
N PRO A 361 -10.16 -23.39 2.40
CA PRO A 361 -10.68 -23.75 1.09
C PRO A 361 -9.91 -23.12 -0.08
N CYS A 362 -9.46 -21.86 0.06
CA CYS A 362 -8.66 -21.16 -0.95
C CYS A 362 -7.33 -21.87 -1.20
N VAL A 363 -6.61 -22.22 -0.12
CA VAL A 363 -5.31 -22.88 -0.21
C VAL A 363 -5.46 -24.30 -0.75
N VAL A 364 -6.40 -25.08 -0.21
CA VAL A 364 -6.62 -26.48 -0.61
C VAL A 364 -7.01 -26.57 -2.08
N LEU A 365 -7.98 -25.78 -2.53
CA LEU A 365 -8.41 -25.81 -3.93
C LEU A 365 -7.37 -25.20 -4.87
N GLY A 366 -6.58 -24.22 -4.42
CA GLY A 366 -5.46 -23.71 -5.18
C GLY A 366 -4.37 -24.76 -5.41
N VAL A 367 -3.97 -25.49 -4.36
CA VAL A 367 -3.00 -26.60 -4.47
C VAL A 367 -3.56 -27.74 -5.33
N LEU A 368 -4.84 -28.08 -5.17
CA LEU A 368 -5.51 -29.09 -5.99
C LEU A 368 -5.55 -28.67 -7.46
N GLY A 369 -5.88 -27.41 -7.76
CA GLY A 369 -5.88 -26.87 -9.11
C GLY A 369 -4.49 -26.95 -9.75
N TRP A 370 -3.46 -26.51 -9.02
CA TRP A 370 -2.06 -26.62 -9.45
C TRP A 370 -1.68 -28.06 -9.79
N TRP A 371 -2.00 -29.01 -8.90
CA TRP A 371 -1.71 -30.42 -9.08
C TRP A 371 -2.43 -31.02 -10.30
N LEU A 372 -3.73 -30.72 -10.49
CA LEU A 372 -4.52 -31.25 -11.61
C LEU A 372 -4.10 -30.73 -13.00
N ALA A 373 -3.40 -29.60 -13.05
CA ALA A 373 -2.90 -29.00 -14.30
C ALA A 373 -1.39 -29.19 -14.51
N SER A 374 -0.69 -29.81 -13.56
CA SER A 374 0.73 -30.17 -13.66
C SER A 374 1.02 -31.15 -14.80
N ASP A 375 2.29 -31.41 -15.11
CA ASP A 375 2.68 -32.31 -16.20
C ASP A 375 2.04 -33.69 -16.02
N GLY A 376 1.25 -34.12 -17.01
CA GLY A 376 0.44 -35.36 -16.94
C GLY A 376 -0.90 -35.23 -16.22
N GLY A 377 -1.24 -34.04 -15.72
CA GLY A 377 -2.50 -33.74 -15.04
C GLY A 377 -3.71 -33.69 -15.97
N ALA A 378 -4.85 -34.18 -15.48
CA ALA A 378 -6.09 -34.34 -16.25
C ALA A 378 -6.67 -33.03 -16.81
N LEU A 379 -6.34 -31.88 -16.21
CA LEU A 379 -6.88 -30.57 -16.61
C LEU A 379 -5.90 -29.73 -17.42
N ARG A 380 -4.67 -30.19 -17.68
CA ARG A 380 -3.64 -29.39 -18.35
C ARG A 380 -4.12 -28.79 -19.68
N GLY A 381 -4.74 -29.60 -20.53
CA GLY A 381 -5.24 -29.17 -21.85
C GLY A 381 -6.41 -28.17 -21.80
N VAL A 382 -7.09 -28.03 -20.66
CA VAL A 382 -8.14 -27.00 -20.48
C VAL A 382 -7.50 -25.61 -20.35
N PHE A 383 -6.28 -25.54 -19.81
CA PHE A 383 -5.60 -24.29 -19.47
C PHE A 383 -4.55 -23.86 -20.51
N THR A 384 -4.33 -24.64 -21.58
CA THR A 384 -3.38 -24.31 -22.65
C THR A 384 -3.92 -23.28 -23.65
N ASP A 385 -5.20 -23.38 -24.01
CA ASP A 385 -5.81 -22.59 -25.10
C ASP A 385 -6.86 -21.59 -24.59
N LEU A 386 -6.50 -20.81 -23.57
CA LEU A 386 -7.37 -19.77 -23.01
C LEU A 386 -7.36 -18.51 -23.88
N SER A 387 -8.55 -17.94 -24.13
CA SER A 387 -8.68 -16.63 -24.80
C SER A 387 -8.02 -15.51 -23.99
N LEU A 388 -7.58 -14.45 -24.66
CA LEU A 388 -6.86 -13.35 -24.01
C LEU A 388 -7.60 -12.74 -22.79
N PRO A 389 -8.94 -12.52 -22.82
CA PRO A 389 -9.67 -11.96 -21.70
C PRO A 389 -9.66 -12.87 -20.47
N VAL A 390 -9.72 -14.19 -20.68
CA VAL A 390 -9.69 -15.18 -19.60
C VAL A 390 -8.30 -15.23 -18.97
N ARG A 391 -7.25 -15.13 -19.78
CA ARG A 391 -5.86 -15.04 -19.30
C ARG A 391 -5.62 -13.80 -18.45
N VAL A 392 -6.15 -12.66 -18.88
CA VAL A 392 -6.06 -11.38 -18.17
C VAL A 392 -6.90 -11.40 -16.89
N LEU A 393 -8.12 -11.94 -16.95
CA LEU A 393 -8.93 -12.15 -15.75
C LEU A 393 -8.20 -12.99 -14.70
N GLY A 394 -7.58 -14.08 -15.15
CA GLY A 394 -6.72 -14.86 -14.28
C GLY A 394 -5.57 -14.03 -13.67
N GLY A 395 -4.99 -13.10 -14.42
CA GLY A 395 -3.86 -12.29 -13.95
C GLY A 395 -4.29 -11.28 -12.88
N VAL A 396 -5.45 -10.65 -13.08
CA VAL A 396 -6.10 -9.81 -12.08
C VAL A 396 -6.35 -10.61 -10.80
N LEU A 397 -6.95 -11.80 -10.92
CA LEU A 397 -7.28 -12.66 -9.79
C LEU A 397 -6.03 -13.16 -9.06
N ALA A 398 -4.98 -13.53 -9.80
CA ALA A 398 -3.69 -13.91 -9.24
C ALA A 398 -3.08 -12.76 -8.46
N GLY A 399 -3.06 -11.55 -9.04
CA GLY A 399 -2.56 -10.36 -8.36
C GLY A 399 -3.35 -10.04 -7.10
N TYR A 400 -4.67 -10.12 -7.14
CA TYR A 400 -5.54 -9.93 -5.98
C TYR A 400 -5.24 -10.94 -4.86
N LEU A 401 -5.16 -12.23 -5.20
CA LEU A 401 -4.91 -13.31 -4.24
C LEU A 401 -3.49 -13.24 -3.66
N VAL A 402 -2.47 -12.97 -4.48
CA VAL A 402 -1.07 -12.86 -4.02
C VAL A 402 -0.89 -11.60 -3.16
N GLY A 403 -1.38 -10.46 -3.62
CA GLY A 403 -1.27 -9.20 -2.88
C GLY A 403 -2.00 -9.25 -1.53
N GLY A 404 -3.26 -9.70 -1.53
CA GLY A 404 -4.02 -9.87 -0.29
C GLY A 404 -3.44 -10.98 0.59
N GLY A 405 -3.14 -12.14 0.00
CA GLY A 405 -2.62 -13.31 0.72
C GLY A 405 -1.29 -13.06 1.42
N LEU A 406 -0.41 -12.24 0.85
CA LEU A 406 0.86 -11.85 1.47
C LEU A 406 0.64 -11.15 2.81
N ILE A 407 -0.10 -10.04 2.80
CA ILE A 407 -0.38 -9.26 4.01
C ILE A 407 -1.24 -10.06 4.97
N TRP A 408 -2.20 -10.84 4.48
CA TRP A 408 -3.03 -11.69 5.32
C TRP A 408 -2.20 -12.76 6.03
N GLY A 409 -1.23 -13.35 5.35
CA GLY A 409 -0.24 -14.24 5.96
C GLY A 409 0.55 -13.56 7.07
N VAL A 410 1.10 -12.37 6.80
CA VAL A 410 1.83 -11.57 7.82
C VAL A 410 0.95 -11.23 9.01
N ARG A 411 -0.31 -10.83 8.77
CA ARG A 411 -1.32 -10.58 9.80
C ARG A 411 -1.55 -11.81 10.66
N ILE A 412 -1.77 -12.98 10.07
CA ILE A 412 -2.04 -14.23 10.79
C ILE A 412 -0.83 -14.65 11.62
N PHE A 413 0.34 -14.82 10.98
CA PHE A 413 1.53 -15.32 11.66
C PHE A 413 2.07 -14.32 12.68
N GLY A 414 2.03 -13.03 12.36
CA GLY A 414 2.39 -11.96 13.30
C GLY A 414 1.49 -11.97 14.53
N THR A 415 0.17 -12.04 14.34
CA THR A 415 -0.79 -12.05 15.46
C THR A 415 -0.66 -13.31 16.31
N LEU A 416 -0.40 -14.47 15.70
CA LEU A 416 -0.13 -15.71 16.44
C LEU A 416 1.15 -15.60 17.28
N ALA A 417 2.23 -15.04 16.71
CA ALA A 417 3.51 -14.87 17.39
C ALA A 417 3.43 -13.88 18.56
N PHE A 418 2.86 -12.68 18.33
CA PHE A 418 2.83 -11.61 19.33
C PHE A 418 1.63 -11.69 20.28
N GLY A 419 0.59 -12.45 19.95
CA GLY A 419 -0.64 -12.55 20.75
C GLY A 419 -1.53 -11.29 20.69
N LYS A 420 -1.17 -10.30 19.86
CA LYS A 420 -1.87 -9.04 19.64
C LYS A 420 -2.06 -8.85 18.13
N GLU A 421 -3.11 -8.15 17.71
CA GLU A 421 -3.38 -7.92 16.28
C GLU A 421 -2.19 -7.20 15.62
N ALA A 422 -1.56 -7.87 14.65
CA ALA A 422 -0.34 -7.36 14.04
C ALA A 422 -0.59 -6.25 13.01
N MET A 423 -1.72 -6.32 12.29
CA MET A 423 -1.98 -5.47 11.13
C MET A 423 -3.44 -5.49 10.74
N GLY A 424 -4.00 -4.36 10.31
CA GLY A 424 -5.43 -4.23 9.98
C GLY A 424 -5.84 -4.89 8.66
N LEU A 425 -7.11 -5.29 8.55
CA LEU A 425 -7.68 -5.89 7.33
C LEU A 425 -7.66 -4.90 6.14
N GLY A 426 -7.64 -3.60 6.41
CA GLY A 426 -7.54 -2.56 5.38
C GLY A 426 -6.28 -2.68 4.52
N ASP A 427 -5.15 -3.04 5.12
CA ASP A 427 -3.88 -3.21 4.40
C ASP A 427 -3.89 -4.43 3.48
N VAL A 428 -4.56 -5.52 3.90
CA VAL A 428 -4.79 -6.73 3.09
C VAL A 428 -5.49 -6.35 1.80
N HIS A 429 -6.59 -5.61 1.90
CA HIS A 429 -7.37 -5.24 0.74
C HIS A 429 -6.70 -4.15 -0.10
N LEU A 430 -5.94 -3.24 0.51
CA LEU A 430 -5.12 -2.28 -0.22
C LEU A 430 -4.15 -3.01 -1.15
N LEU A 431 -3.38 -3.97 -0.62
CA LEU A 431 -2.40 -4.69 -1.44
C LEU A 431 -3.06 -5.65 -2.44
N ALA A 432 -4.22 -6.21 -2.11
CA ALA A 432 -5.04 -6.96 -3.06
C ALA A 432 -5.50 -6.06 -4.24
N ALA A 433 -5.88 -4.81 -3.96
CA ALA A 433 -6.26 -3.85 -4.99
C ALA A 433 -5.08 -3.44 -5.88
N VAL A 434 -3.90 -3.22 -5.29
CA VAL A 434 -2.64 -3.02 -6.03
C VAL A 434 -2.38 -4.21 -6.95
N GLY A 435 -2.50 -5.43 -6.44
CA GLY A 435 -2.29 -6.63 -7.22
C GLY A 435 -3.30 -6.83 -8.35
N ALA A 436 -4.58 -6.54 -8.11
CA ALA A 436 -5.64 -6.64 -9.12
C ALA A 436 -5.41 -5.74 -10.33
N VAL A 437 -4.76 -4.59 -10.15
CA VAL A 437 -4.52 -3.61 -11.20
C VAL A 437 -3.11 -3.74 -11.80
N LEU A 438 -2.09 -4.01 -11.00
CA LEU A 438 -0.68 -4.00 -11.42
C LEU A 438 -0.05 -5.40 -11.52
N GLY A 439 -0.84 -6.47 -11.37
CA GLY A 439 -0.35 -7.85 -11.37
C GLY A 439 0.28 -8.26 -10.04
N TRP A 440 0.77 -9.50 -9.96
CA TRP A 440 1.20 -10.12 -8.70
C TRP A 440 2.59 -9.72 -8.19
N ILE A 441 3.45 -9.16 -9.03
CA ILE A 441 4.82 -8.78 -8.65
C ILE A 441 4.86 -7.39 -8.00
N SER A 442 4.12 -6.45 -8.56
CA SER A 442 3.99 -5.10 -8.03
C SER A 442 3.64 -5.04 -6.53
N PRO A 443 2.65 -5.80 -6.01
CA PRO A 443 2.36 -5.84 -4.58
C PRO A 443 3.49 -6.47 -3.74
N LEU A 444 4.21 -7.48 -4.26
CA LEU A 444 5.36 -8.07 -3.56
C LEU A 444 6.48 -7.03 -3.38
N LEU A 445 6.84 -6.34 -4.46
CA LEU A 445 7.85 -5.28 -4.43
C LEU A 445 7.42 -4.12 -3.53
N ALA A 446 6.14 -3.72 -3.62
CA ALA A 446 5.58 -2.67 -2.77
C ALA A 446 5.65 -3.06 -1.28
N PHE A 447 5.37 -4.31 -0.92
CA PHE A 447 5.49 -4.77 0.46
C PHE A 447 6.91 -4.62 0.99
N PHE A 448 7.92 -5.12 0.26
CA PHE A 448 9.32 -4.99 0.69
C PHE A 448 9.78 -3.53 0.73
N ALA A 449 9.44 -2.73 -0.29
CA ALA A 449 9.77 -1.31 -0.33
C ALA A 449 9.10 -0.52 0.81
N ALA A 450 7.88 -0.89 1.22
CA ALA A 450 7.17 -0.25 2.33
C ALA A 450 7.91 -0.43 3.67
N LEU A 451 8.55 -1.58 3.88
CA LEU A 451 9.39 -1.81 5.08
C LEU A 451 10.54 -0.81 5.15
N PHE A 452 11.23 -0.58 4.03
CA PHE A 452 12.32 0.40 3.96
C PHE A 452 11.82 1.84 4.13
N LEU A 453 10.69 2.19 3.53
CA LEU A 453 10.08 3.51 3.72
C LEU A 453 9.67 3.75 5.18
N GLY A 454 9.06 2.75 5.82
CA GLY A 454 8.66 2.82 7.24
C GLY A 454 9.85 2.96 8.18
N ILE A 455 10.92 2.17 7.96
CA ILE A 455 12.15 2.28 8.74
C ILE A 455 12.81 3.64 8.51
N GLY A 456 12.92 4.10 7.27
CA GLY A 456 13.48 5.40 6.94
C GLY A 456 12.73 6.56 7.58
N TRP A 457 11.39 6.50 7.55
CA TRP A 457 10.53 7.47 8.24
C TRP A 457 10.71 7.43 9.76
N ALA A 458 10.76 6.24 10.36
CA ALA A 458 11.00 6.08 11.78
C ALA A 458 12.37 6.67 12.18
N MET A 459 13.43 6.39 11.43
CA MET A 459 14.77 6.95 11.66
C MET A 459 14.78 8.47 11.55
N LEU A 460 14.14 9.03 10.52
CA LEU A 460 14.01 10.48 10.34
C LEU A 460 13.25 11.13 11.51
N SER A 461 12.17 10.48 11.95
CA SER A 461 11.37 10.97 13.08
C SER A 461 12.18 11.01 14.37
N VAL A 462 12.99 9.97 14.64
CA VAL A 462 13.90 9.92 15.80
C VAL A 462 14.93 11.04 15.75
N PHE A 463 15.54 11.30 14.60
CA PHE A 463 16.48 12.42 14.45
C PHE A 463 15.80 13.78 14.60
N SER A 464 14.54 13.88 14.15
CA SER A 464 13.67 15.04 14.28
C SER A 464 13.13 15.27 15.70
N THR A 465 13.30 14.34 16.65
CA THR A 465 12.76 14.50 18.02
C THR A 465 13.41 15.63 18.85
N ARG A 466 14.45 16.31 18.34
CA ARG A 466 14.85 17.64 18.85
C ARG A 466 13.86 18.77 18.51
N LEU A 467 12.96 18.56 17.54
CA LEU A 467 11.98 19.55 17.07
C LEU A 467 10.51 19.09 17.14
N PHE A 468 10.23 17.78 17.17
CA PHE A 468 8.85 17.28 17.21
C PHE A 468 8.69 16.18 18.27
N LYS A 469 8.19 16.56 19.45
CA LYS A 469 7.61 15.64 20.44
C LYS A 469 6.29 15.11 19.90
N ARG A 470 6.26 13.86 19.42
CA ARG A 470 5.02 13.07 19.33
C ARG A 470 5.26 11.75 20.04
N GLU A 471 4.62 11.62 21.20
CA GLU A 471 4.68 10.45 22.06
C GLU A 471 3.85 9.30 21.47
N GLY A 472 4.39 8.09 21.53
CA GLY A 472 3.67 6.82 21.62
C GLY A 472 2.68 6.42 20.51
N THR A 473 2.55 7.18 19.43
CA THR A 473 1.49 6.95 18.45
C THR A 473 1.93 5.85 17.46
N ALA A 474 1.18 4.75 17.42
CA ALA A 474 1.33 3.68 16.43
C ALA A 474 1.49 4.28 15.02
N LEU A 475 2.49 3.86 14.25
CA LEU A 475 2.71 4.36 12.89
C LEU A 475 1.75 3.67 11.92
N PRO A 476 0.97 4.42 11.11
CA PRO A 476 0.09 3.80 10.14
C PRO A 476 0.93 3.19 9.01
N PHE A 477 0.77 1.88 8.78
CA PHE A 477 1.53 1.19 7.74
C PHE A 477 0.98 1.50 6.33
N GLY A 478 -0.32 1.77 6.21
CA GLY A 478 -1.01 2.05 4.95
C GLY A 478 -0.34 3.12 4.07
N PRO A 479 0.06 4.31 4.58
CA PRO A 479 0.78 5.33 3.83
C PRO A 479 2.07 4.84 3.23
N HIS A 480 2.84 4.04 3.98
CA HIS A 480 4.11 3.48 3.51
C HIS A 480 3.87 2.44 2.41
N LEU A 481 2.84 1.61 2.58
CA LEU A 481 2.45 0.61 1.59
C LEU A 481 1.93 1.25 0.30
N ALA A 482 1.08 2.28 0.40
CA ALA A 482 0.57 3.03 -0.73
C ALA A 482 1.68 3.80 -1.45
N ALA A 483 2.57 4.46 -0.70
CA ALA A 483 3.74 5.14 -1.27
C ALA A 483 4.66 4.14 -1.98
N ALA A 484 4.93 2.98 -1.39
CA ALA A 484 5.74 1.94 -2.00
C ALA A 484 5.12 1.37 -3.28
N ALA A 485 3.79 1.21 -3.33
CA ALA A 485 3.08 0.82 -4.54
C ALA A 485 3.21 1.88 -5.66
N LEU A 486 3.13 3.17 -5.32
CA LEU A 486 3.41 4.25 -6.26
C LEU A 486 4.87 4.22 -6.71
N LEU A 487 5.85 4.08 -5.82
CA LEU A 487 7.26 3.99 -6.21
C LEU A 487 7.51 2.80 -7.15
N THR A 488 6.90 1.65 -6.86
CA THR A 488 7.00 0.46 -7.72
C THR A 488 6.45 0.73 -9.12
N LEU A 489 5.36 1.51 -9.23
CA LEU A 489 4.76 1.90 -10.51
C LEU A 489 5.63 2.91 -11.28
N TYR A 490 6.07 3.99 -10.63
CA TYR A 490 6.76 5.11 -11.31
C TYR A 490 8.27 4.90 -11.48
N LEU A 491 8.90 4.14 -10.58
CA LEU A 491 10.35 3.89 -10.55
C LEU A 491 10.71 2.45 -10.91
N ARG A 492 9.82 1.75 -11.63
CA ARG A 492 10.01 0.36 -12.03
C ARG A 492 11.38 0.07 -12.66
N PRO A 493 11.91 0.85 -13.62
CA PRO A 493 13.25 0.60 -14.16
C PRO A 493 14.35 0.68 -13.11
N GLY A 494 14.16 1.49 -12.06
CA GLY A 494 15.06 1.54 -10.91
C GLY A 494 15.04 0.25 -10.09
N PHE A 495 13.86 -0.36 -9.91
CA PHE A 495 13.74 -1.69 -9.28
C PHE A 495 14.38 -2.78 -10.14
N GLU A 496 14.14 -2.79 -11.45
CA GLU A 496 14.76 -3.73 -12.39
C GLU A 496 16.29 -3.60 -12.38
N TRP A 497 16.80 -2.37 -12.42
CA TRP A 497 18.22 -2.08 -12.28
C TRP A 497 18.79 -2.60 -10.96
N ALA A 498 18.14 -2.30 -9.83
CA ALA A 498 18.61 -2.72 -8.51
C ALA A 498 18.61 -4.25 -8.36
N LEU A 499 17.55 -4.93 -8.80
CA LEU A 499 17.46 -6.38 -8.80
C LEU A 499 18.49 -7.00 -9.74
N SER A 500 18.75 -6.39 -10.89
CA SER A 500 19.76 -6.88 -11.83
C SER A 500 21.17 -6.86 -11.22
N HIS A 501 21.48 -5.82 -10.42
CA HIS A 501 22.74 -5.74 -9.69
C HIS A 501 22.80 -6.75 -8.55
N LEU A 502 21.70 -6.93 -7.82
CA LEU A 502 21.61 -7.87 -6.70
C LEU A 502 21.78 -9.33 -7.15
N PHE A 503 21.18 -9.70 -8.28
CA PHE A 503 21.23 -11.06 -8.82
C PHE A 503 22.32 -11.28 -9.88
N ALA A 504 23.19 -10.28 -10.12
CA ALA A 504 24.27 -10.34 -11.10
C ALA A 504 23.83 -10.82 -12.50
N GLY A 505 22.65 -10.38 -12.94
CA GLY A 505 22.07 -10.76 -14.23
C GLY A 505 20.90 -9.85 -14.62
N PRO A 506 20.53 -9.75 -15.90
CA PRO A 506 19.43 -8.88 -16.33
C PRO A 506 18.09 -9.37 -15.76
N VAL A 507 17.41 -8.52 -15.01
CA VAL A 507 16.07 -8.76 -14.46
C VAL A 507 15.09 -7.82 -15.15
N SER A 508 14.18 -8.38 -15.95
CA SER A 508 13.00 -7.68 -16.47
C SER A 508 11.80 -8.07 -15.63
N LEU A 509 11.19 -7.12 -14.93
CA LEU A 509 10.00 -7.42 -14.14
C LEU A 509 8.80 -7.59 -15.07
N PRO A 510 7.85 -8.45 -14.70
CA PRO A 510 6.56 -8.61 -15.39
C PRO A 510 5.45 -7.62 -15.25
#